data_AF-W7Y1L5-F1
#
_entry.id   AF-W7Y1L5-F1
#
_cell.length_a   1.000
_cell.length_b   1.000
_cell.length_c   1.000
_cell.angle_alpha   90.00
_cell.angle_beta   90.00
_cell.angle_gamma   90.00
#
_symmetry.space_group_name_H-M   'P 1'
#
loop_
_entity.id
_entity.type
_entity.pdbx_description
1 polymer ?
#
loop_
_entity_poly.entity_id
_entity_poly.type
_entity_poly.pdbx_seq_one_letter_code
_entity_poly.pdbx_strand_id
1 'polypeptide(L)'
;MGNFATYSRFNLTGPNALTPIIKVYTNRKGEFIKGEIIPFKQIKNVALSYDHSNGVIHKIKDLTKLDFPELNHRLVIEPDGKFSMPLERKMTPKKISLHK
;
A
#
# COMPACT_ATOMS: atom_id res chain seq x y z
N MET A 1 4.16 -11.53 1.52
CA MET A 1 3.48 -11.28 0.24
C MET A 1 3.24 -12.62 -0.44
N GLY A 2 1.99 -13.10 -0.46
CA GLY A 2 1.67 -14.44 -0.95
C GLY A 2 0.40 -14.46 -1.79
N ASN A 3 0.57 -14.35 -3.11
CA ASN A 3 0.35 -15.38 -4.13
C ASN A 3 0.78 -14.69 -5.44
N PHE A 4 1.87 -15.17 -6.04
CA PHE A 4 2.45 -14.56 -7.24
C PHE A 4 1.44 -14.66 -8.40
N ALA A 5 1.70 -13.98 -9.51
CA ALA A 5 0.96 -14.23 -10.75
C ALA A 5 1.20 -15.69 -11.17
N THR A 6 0.35 -16.60 -10.70
CA THR A 6 0.53 -18.05 -10.84
C THR A 6 -0.47 -18.59 -11.84
N TYR A 7 -0.07 -19.63 -12.57
CA TYR A 7 -0.87 -20.14 -13.69
C TYR A 7 -1.80 -21.32 -13.29
N SER A 8 -1.63 -21.92 -12.11
CA SER A 8 -2.26 -23.23 -11.82
C SER A 8 -2.72 -23.41 -10.38
N ARG A 9 -2.49 -24.60 -9.78
CA ARG A 9 -3.12 -25.17 -8.58
C ARG A 9 -2.95 -24.35 -7.29
N PHE A 10 -3.63 -23.22 -7.22
CA PHE A 10 -3.76 -22.40 -6.02
C PHE A 10 -5.22 -22.25 -5.64
N ASN A 11 -5.48 -22.17 -4.34
CA ASN A 11 -6.80 -21.80 -3.83
C ASN A 11 -7.00 -20.30 -4.05
N LEU A 12 -7.85 -19.92 -5.01
CA LEU A 12 -8.18 -18.53 -5.33
C LEU A 12 -9.47 -18.05 -4.62
N THR A 13 -9.84 -18.69 -3.51
CA THR A 13 -11.02 -18.26 -2.74
C THR A 13 -10.68 -17.05 -1.88
N GLY A 14 -11.51 -16.01 -1.97
CA GLY A 14 -11.42 -14.82 -1.13
C GLY A 14 -10.10 -14.05 -1.30
N PRO A 15 -9.42 -13.65 -0.21
CA PRO A 15 -8.22 -12.80 -0.28
C PRO A 15 -7.05 -13.45 -1.01
N ASN A 16 -7.06 -14.77 -1.20
CA ASN A 16 -6.01 -15.51 -1.91
C ASN A 16 -5.99 -15.23 -3.43
N ALA A 17 -7.07 -14.64 -3.97
CA ALA A 17 -7.14 -14.18 -5.35
C ALA A 17 -6.54 -12.78 -5.55
N LEU A 18 -6.27 -12.02 -4.48
CA LEU A 18 -5.74 -10.66 -4.58
C LEU A 18 -4.25 -10.73 -4.94
N THR A 19 -3.88 -10.15 -6.08
CA THR A 19 -2.54 -10.24 -6.65
C THR A 19 -1.98 -8.84 -6.91
N PRO A 20 -1.42 -8.18 -5.88
CA PRO A 20 -0.84 -6.85 -6.04
C PRO A 20 0.42 -6.89 -6.91
N ILE A 21 0.57 -5.92 -7.80
CA ILE A 21 1.86 -5.55 -8.36
C ILE A 21 2.31 -4.27 -7.68
N ILE A 22 3.49 -4.29 -7.07
CA ILE A 22 4.05 -3.13 -6.37
C ILE A 22 5.12 -2.48 -7.25
N LYS A 23 4.93 -1.22 -7.60
CA LYS A 23 5.94 -0.39 -8.25
C LYS A 23 6.58 0.52 -7.22
N VAL A 24 7.89 0.36 -7.00
CA VAL A 24 8.65 1.17 -6.03
C VAL A 24 9.60 2.09 -6.79
N TYR A 25 9.66 3.35 -6.37
CA TYR A 25 10.60 4.34 -6.87
C TYR A 25 11.64 4.63 -5.79
N THR A 26 12.90 4.47 -6.13
CA THR A 26 14.04 4.76 -5.25
C THR A 26 14.96 5.80 -5.88
N ASN A 27 15.77 6.47 -5.06
CA ASN A 27 16.84 7.33 -5.56
C ASN A 27 18.12 6.52 -5.85
N ARG A 28 19.19 7.19 -6.32
CA ARG A 28 20.47 6.54 -6.65
C ARG A 28 21.17 5.87 -5.46
N LYS A 29 20.78 6.19 -4.23
CA LYS A 29 21.28 5.55 -3.00
C LYS A 29 20.43 4.36 -2.56
N GLY A 30 19.34 4.04 -3.28
CA GLY A 30 18.39 3.01 -2.92
C GLY A 30 17.35 3.46 -1.88
N GLU A 31 17.31 4.75 -1.52
CA GLU A 31 16.33 5.26 -0.56
C GLU A 31 14.94 5.35 -1.20
N PHE A 32 13.91 4.97 -0.44
CA PHE A 32 12.52 5.02 -0.89
C PHE A 32 12.05 6.46 -1.17
N ILE A 33 11.38 6.66 -2.30
CA ILE A 33 10.75 7.95 -2.66
C ILE A 33 9.23 7.83 -2.55
N LYS A 34 8.65 6.85 -3.26
CA LYS A 34 7.21 6.60 -3.34
C LYS A 34 6.96 5.21 -3.94
N GLY A 35 5.72 4.76 -3.91
CA GLY A 35 5.30 3.59 -4.66
C GLY A 35 3.85 3.64 -5.12
N GLU A 36 3.47 2.59 -5.82
CA GLU A 36 2.15 2.42 -6.41
C GLU A 36 1.76 0.94 -6.32
N ILE A 37 0.56 0.69 -5.79
CA ILE A 37 -0.10 -0.60 -5.76
C ILE A 37 -0.97 -0.66 -7.01
N ILE A 38 -0.64 -1.56 -7.94
CA ILE A 38 -1.45 -1.80 -9.13
C ILE A 38 -2.37 -3.00 -8.83
N PRO A 39 -3.69 -2.78 -8.75
CA PRO A 39 -4.61 -3.78 -8.23
C PRO A 39 -4.97 -4.80 -9.33
N PHE A 40 -4.43 -6.01 -9.20
CA PHE A 40 -4.85 -7.16 -10.01
C PHE A 40 -5.42 -8.26 -9.12
N LYS A 41 -6.25 -9.10 -9.71
CA LYS A 41 -6.72 -10.35 -9.13
C LYS A 41 -6.45 -11.51 -10.07
N GLN A 42 -6.14 -12.65 -9.49
CA GLN A 42 -5.97 -13.89 -10.22
C GLN A 42 -7.31 -14.61 -10.33
N ILE A 43 -7.68 -14.99 -11.54
CA ILE A 43 -8.88 -15.78 -11.83
C ILE A 43 -8.42 -17.14 -12.34
N LYS A 44 -9.05 -18.22 -11.86
CA LYS A 44 -8.68 -19.59 -12.24
C LYS A 44 -8.77 -19.75 -13.75
N ASN A 45 -7.71 -20.30 -14.36
CA ASN A 45 -7.60 -20.54 -15.81
C ASN A 45 -7.67 -19.27 -16.67
N VAL A 46 -7.49 -18.09 -16.07
CA VAL A 46 -7.39 -16.80 -16.77
C VAL A 46 -6.07 -16.15 -16.36
N ALA A 47 -5.53 -15.30 -17.22
CA ALA A 47 -4.45 -14.40 -16.84
C ALA A 47 -4.89 -13.41 -15.73
N LEU A 48 -3.99 -12.52 -15.32
CA LEU A 48 -4.34 -11.47 -14.36
C LEU A 48 -5.50 -10.60 -14.89
N SER A 49 -6.49 -10.39 -14.04
CA SER A 49 -7.61 -9.47 -14.30
C SER A 49 -7.44 -8.25 -13.42
N TYR A 50 -7.64 -7.06 -13.98
CA TYR A 50 -7.57 -5.84 -13.18
C TYR A 50 -8.64 -5.85 -12.09
N ASP A 51 -8.26 -5.51 -10.86
CA ASP A 51 -9.16 -5.48 -9.72
C ASP A 51 -9.85 -4.13 -9.61
N HIS A 52 -10.94 -3.97 -10.37
CA HIS A 52 -11.74 -2.74 -10.41
C HIS A 52 -12.43 -2.39 -9.07
N SER A 53 -12.51 -3.31 -8.11
CA SER A 53 -13.10 -3.01 -6.80
C SER A 53 -12.08 -2.42 -5.80
N ASN A 54 -10.81 -2.30 -6.19
CA ASN A 54 -9.70 -1.90 -5.32
C ASN A 54 -9.57 -2.76 -4.05
N GLY A 55 -10.07 -4.00 -4.07
CA GLY A 55 -9.95 -4.95 -2.96
C GLY A 55 -8.49 -5.23 -2.59
N VAL A 56 -7.60 -5.25 -3.57
CA VAL A 56 -6.14 -5.34 -3.35
C VAL A 56 -5.62 -4.18 -2.50
N ILE A 57 -5.98 -2.93 -2.85
CA ILE A 57 -5.51 -1.72 -2.17
C ILE A 57 -6.03 -1.70 -0.74
N HIS A 58 -7.33 -1.97 -0.55
CA HIS A 58 -7.92 -2.05 0.79
C HIS A 58 -7.24 -3.12 1.64
N LYS A 59 -7.04 -4.32 1.09
CA LYS A 59 -6.42 -5.41 1.85
C LYS A 59 -4.98 -5.11 2.23
N ILE A 60 -4.19 -4.51 1.34
CA ILE A 60 -2.84 -4.05 1.66
C ILE A 60 -2.88 -2.98 2.75
N LYS A 61 -3.77 -1.99 2.63
CA LYS A 61 -3.89 -0.92 3.62
C LYS A 61 -4.24 -1.46 5.01
N ASP A 62 -5.17 -2.40 5.09
CA ASP A 62 -5.58 -3.01 6.36
C ASP A 62 -4.46 -3.85 6.97
N LEU A 63 -3.83 -4.72 6.19
CA LEU A 63 -2.71 -5.54 6.67
C LEU A 63 -1.53 -4.67 7.09
N THR A 64 -1.20 -3.64 6.31
CA THR A 64 -0.13 -2.69 6.65
C THR A 64 -0.37 -2.02 8.00
N LYS A 65 -1.62 -1.62 8.28
CA LYS A 65 -1.97 -1.00 9.57
C LYS A 65 -1.87 -1.95 10.75
N LEU A 66 -2.19 -3.22 10.53
CA LEU A 66 -2.14 -4.28 11.54
C LEU A 66 -0.70 -4.71 11.82
N ASP A 67 0.09 -4.89 10.77
CA ASP A 67 1.44 -5.43 10.85
C ASP A 67 2.48 -4.36 11.26
N PHE A 68 2.27 -3.09 10.89
CA PHE A 68 3.18 -1.97 11.14
C PHE A 68 2.49 -0.78 11.81
N PRO A 69 1.93 -0.95 13.03
CA PRO A 69 1.21 0.11 13.71
C PRO A 69 2.05 1.37 13.94
N GLU A 70 3.36 1.22 14.14
CA GLU A 70 4.32 2.30 14.27
C GLU A 70 4.46 3.15 13.00
N LEU A 71 4.02 2.66 11.83
CA LEU A 71 4.05 3.42 10.59
C LEU A 71 2.73 4.13 10.27
N ASN A 72 1.66 3.91 11.05
CA ASN A 72 0.33 4.44 10.75
C ASN A 72 0.26 5.97 10.67
N HIS A 73 1.16 6.67 11.35
CA HIS A 73 1.22 8.14 11.32
C HIS A 73 2.04 8.68 10.13
N ARG A 74 2.75 7.82 9.40
CA ARG A 74 3.75 8.24 8.42
C ARG A 74 3.57 7.61 7.04
N LEU A 75 3.12 6.36 6.95
CA LEU A 75 2.86 5.68 5.69
C LEU A 75 1.44 5.97 5.23
N VAL A 76 1.33 6.65 4.09
CA VAL A 76 0.04 6.99 3.47
C VAL A 76 -0.18 6.09 2.27
N ILE A 77 -1.32 5.40 2.24
CA ILE A 77 -1.81 4.64 1.07
C ILE A 77 -3.13 5.28 0.62
N GLU A 78 -3.09 5.89 -0.55
CA GLU A 78 -4.21 6.60 -1.18
C GLU A 78 -5.22 5.61 -1.83
N PRO A 79 -6.48 6.03 -2.05
CA PRO A 79 -7.49 5.18 -2.69
C PRO A 79 -7.12 4.74 -4.11
N ASP A 80 -6.26 5.48 -4.81
CA ASP A 80 -5.78 5.16 -6.16
C ASP A 80 -4.55 4.23 -6.17
N GLY A 81 -4.12 3.74 -5.00
CA GLY A 81 -3.00 2.82 -4.85
C GLY A 81 -1.64 3.50 -4.73
N LYS A 82 -1.53 4.83 -4.89
CA LYS A 82 -0.28 5.53 -4.60
C LYS A 82 0.04 5.48 -3.11
N PHE A 83 1.30 5.27 -2.77
CA PHE A 83 1.75 5.30 -1.38
C PHE A 83 3.07 6.02 -1.20
N SER A 84 3.23 6.67 -0.06
CA SER A 84 4.40 7.50 0.27
C SER A 84 4.62 7.62 1.78
N MET A 85 5.79 8.13 2.16
CA MET A 85 6.12 8.48 3.54
C MET A 85 6.41 9.99 3.62
N PRO A 86 5.38 10.86 3.73
CA PRO A 86 5.59 12.30 3.88
C PRO A 86 6.48 12.61 5.09
N LEU A 87 7.31 13.66 4.95
CA LEU A 87 8.14 14.16 6.04
C LEU A 87 7.25 14.68 7.16
N GLU A 88 7.48 14.20 8.38
CA GLU A 88 6.91 14.82 9.58
C GLU A 88 7.50 16.23 9.74
N ARG A 89 6.66 17.25 9.56
CA ARG A 89 6.97 18.55 10.15
C ARG A 89 6.81 18.39 11.66
N LYS A 90 7.91 18.47 12.41
CA LYS A 90 7.85 18.72 13.86
C LYS A 90 7.03 19.99 14.06
N MET A 91 5.80 19.86 14.57
CA MET A 91 4.98 21.01 14.93
C MET A 91 5.71 21.74 16.05
N THR A 92 6.29 22.91 15.75
CA THR A 92 6.74 23.83 16.79
C THR A 92 5.49 24.44 17.41
N PRO A 93 5.26 24.26 18.73
CA PRO A 93 4.14 24.91 19.38
C PRO A 93 4.29 26.42 19.21
N LYS A 94 3.26 27.06 18.64
CA LYS A 94 3.17 28.51 18.55
C LYS A 94 3.11 29.02 19.98
N LYS A 95 4.15 29.73 20.45
CA LYS A 95 4.10 30.43 21.74
C LYS A 95 2.92 31.40 21.66
N ILE A 96 1.80 31.05 22.30
CA ILE A 96 0.70 31.98 22.52
C ILE A 96 1.24 32.99 23.53
N SER A 97 1.66 34.16 23.05
CA SER A 97 1.97 35.29 23.91
C SER A 97 0.65 35.76 24.51
N LEU A 98 0.35 35.29 25.72
CA LEU A 98 -0.63 35.91 26.59
C LEU A 98 -0.05 37.25 27.01
N HIS A 99 -0.41 38.30 26.27
CA HIS A 99 -0.24 39.67 26.78
C HIS A 99 -1.20 39.83 27.96
N LYS A 100 -0.60 40.02 29.14
CA LYS A 100 -1.28 40.44 30.37
C LYS A 100 -1.88 41.82 30.21
#